data_AF-A0A3N9RM95-F1
#
_entry.id   AF-A0A3N9RM95-F1
#
_cell.length_a   1.000
_cell.length_b   1.000
_cell.length_c   1.000
_cell.angle_alpha   90.00
_cell.angle_beta   90.00
_cell.angle_gamma   90.00
#
_symmetry.space_group_name_H-M   'P 1'
#
loop_
_entity.id
_entity.type
_entity.pdbx_description
1 polymer ?
#
loop_
_entity_poly.entity_id
_entity_poly.type
_entity_poly.pdbx_seq_one_letter_code
_entity_poly.pdbx_strand_id
1 'polypeptide(L)'
;MSSITLTLEIACTREEAVRFAAVELFLAEVAEDAEAEPPAELDAVFGARARETILGLAGHPQPLGITCRYDRDRGVMTLAASGGKPNLAALPVLLLWLYPDKLPIAYSVHVTERPDLAVWTIVGLNRIEITQHEGEVAARLEALRAGSDTPRRLDLLPTKPLPRADD
;
A
#
# COMPACT_ATOMS: atom_id res chain seq x y z
N MET A 1 3.19 -18.81 -17.47
CA MET A 1 2.44 -17.88 -16.59
C MET A 1 3.24 -16.60 -16.52
N SER A 2 2.59 -15.46 -16.72
CA SER A 2 3.20 -14.13 -16.61
C SER A 2 3.64 -13.85 -15.19
N SER A 3 4.91 -13.50 -15.00
CA SER A 3 5.42 -13.03 -13.72
C SER A 3 5.52 -11.51 -13.72
N ILE A 4 5.12 -10.93 -12.60
CA ILE A 4 5.17 -9.51 -12.37
C ILE A 4 6.42 -9.15 -11.56
N THR A 5 7.18 -8.18 -12.04
CA THR A 5 8.29 -7.56 -11.32
C THR A 5 7.82 -6.24 -10.71
N LEU A 6 7.88 -6.16 -9.39
CA LEU A 6 7.68 -4.95 -8.59
C LEU A 6 9.00 -4.60 -7.92
N THR A 7 9.38 -3.33 -7.91
CA THR A 7 10.43 -2.81 -7.04
C THR A 7 10.04 -1.41 -6.58
N LEU A 8 10.08 -1.20 -5.26
CA LEU A 8 9.77 0.06 -4.61
C LEU A 8 10.78 0.29 -3.50
N GLU A 9 11.46 1.44 -3.50
CA GLU A 9 12.31 1.87 -2.39
C GLU A 9 11.58 2.95 -1.56
N ILE A 10 11.62 2.81 -0.24
CA ILE A 10 11.05 3.76 0.72
C ILE A 10 12.13 4.12 1.74
N ALA A 11 12.42 5.41 1.87
CA ALA A 11 13.28 5.89 2.96
C ALA A 11 12.53 5.79 4.29
N CYS A 12 13.02 4.97 5.21
CA CYS A 12 12.34 4.71 6.46
C CYS A 12 13.28 4.31 7.60
N THR A 13 12.78 4.44 8.82
CA THR A 13 13.45 3.93 10.02
C THR A 13 13.35 2.41 10.07
N ARG A 14 14.16 1.79 10.93
CA ARG A 14 14.05 0.35 11.19
C ARG A 14 12.66 -0.04 11.72
N GLU A 15 12.10 0.76 12.62
CA GLU A 15 10.76 0.52 13.19
C GLU A 15 9.67 0.60 12.10
N GLU A 16 9.77 1.59 11.22
CA GLU A 16 8.89 1.70 10.06
C GLU A 16 8.99 0.45 9.17
N ALA A 17 10.21 0.00 8.85
CA ALA A 17 10.41 -1.20 8.04
C ALA A 17 9.87 -2.49 8.70
N VAL A 18 9.98 -2.60 10.03
CA VAL A 18 9.45 -3.74 10.80
C VAL A 18 7.94 -3.84 10.64
N ARG A 19 7.19 -2.73 10.58
CA ARG A 19 5.73 -2.76 10.43
C ARG A 19 5.29 -3.46 9.14
N PHE A 20 5.95 -3.22 8.01
CA PHE A 20 5.62 -3.94 6.77
C PHE A 20 5.99 -5.42 6.86
N ALA A 21 7.16 -5.74 7.42
CA ALA A 21 7.57 -7.13 7.62
C ALA A 21 6.60 -7.88 8.55
N ALA A 22 6.10 -7.22 9.60
CA ALA A 22 5.10 -7.76 10.51
C ALA A 22 3.77 -8.04 9.81
N VAL A 23 3.32 -7.20 8.88
CA VAL A 23 2.13 -7.48 8.05
C VAL A 23 2.34 -8.73 7.18
N GLU A 24 3.49 -8.86 6.50
CA GLU A 24 3.78 -10.05 5.69
C GLU A 24 3.82 -11.33 6.53
N LEU A 25 4.49 -11.28 7.69
CA LEU A 25 4.58 -12.41 8.61
C LEU A 25 3.20 -12.80 9.14
N PHE A 26 2.41 -11.82 9.57
CA PHE A 26 1.04 -12.04 10.02
C PHE A 26 0.18 -12.68 8.92
N LEU A 27 0.24 -12.20 7.67
CA LEU A 27 -0.52 -12.79 6.57
C LEU A 27 -0.07 -14.21 6.21
N ALA A 28 1.22 -14.51 6.37
CA ALA A 28 1.74 -15.86 6.22
C ALA A 28 1.26 -16.77 7.36
N GLU A 29 1.25 -16.28 8.59
CA GLU A 29 0.77 -17.02 9.76
C GLU A 29 -0.74 -17.30 9.64
N VAL A 30 -1.57 -16.32 9.25
CA VAL A 30 -3.01 -16.54 9.06
C VAL A 30 -3.31 -17.55 7.95
N ALA A 31 -2.43 -17.66 6.96
CA ALA A 31 -2.57 -18.67 5.90
C ALA A 31 -2.35 -20.11 6.43
N GLU A 32 -1.66 -20.28 7.56
CA GLU A 32 -1.44 -21.56 8.24
C GLU A 32 -2.41 -21.77 9.42
N ASP A 33 -2.70 -20.71 10.18
CA ASP A 33 -3.61 -20.67 11.32
C ASP A 33 -4.55 -19.47 11.22
N ALA A 34 -5.81 -19.72 10.86
CA ALA A 34 -6.80 -18.66 10.71
C ALA A 34 -7.00 -17.82 11.98
N GLU A 35 -6.70 -18.32 13.18
CA GLU A 35 -6.86 -17.61 14.45
C GLU A 35 -5.61 -16.82 14.88
N ALA A 36 -4.58 -16.76 14.03
CA ALA A 36 -3.42 -15.94 14.30
C ALA A 36 -3.79 -14.46 14.50
N GLU A 37 -3.10 -13.81 15.44
CA GLU A 37 -3.29 -12.41 15.80
C GLU A 37 -2.07 -11.59 15.35
N PRO A 38 -2.28 -10.34 14.89
CA PRO A 38 -1.17 -9.49 14.50
C PRO A 38 -0.29 -9.13 15.71
N PRO A 39 1.02 -8.92 15.50
CA PRO A 39 1.90 -8.49 16.57
C PRO A 39 1.59 -7.05 17.01
N ALA A 40 1.90 -6.74 18.27
CA ALA A 40 1.53 -5.49 18.94
C ALA A 40 2.06 -4.21 18.23
N GLU A 41 3.14 -4.29 17.46
CA GLU A 41 3.60 -3.16 16.64
C GLU A 41 2.56 -2.70 15.58
N LEU A 42 1.65 -3.59 15.17
CA LEU A 42 0.59 -3.28 14.21
C LEU A 42 -0.62 -2.62 14.89
N ASP A 43 -0.83 -2.84 16.18
CA ASP A 43 -1.92 -2.20 16.95
C ASP A 43 -1.76 -0.68 16.97
N ALA A 44 -0.52 -0.18 17.04
CA ALA A 44 -0.23 1.25 17.00
C ALA A 44 -0.59 1.89 15.64
N VAL A 45 -0.69 1.09 14.57
CA VAL A 45 -0.97 1.57 13.20
C VAL A 45 -2.43 1.35 12.83
N PHE A 46 -2.97 0.16 13.12
CA PHE A 46 -4.30 -0.26 12.69
C PHE A 46 -5.34 -0.21 13.82
N GLY A 47 -4.92 0.07 15.06
CA GLY A 47 -5.80 0.21 16.22
C GLY A 47 -6.36 -1.12 16.73
N ALA A 48 -7.45 -1.03 17.50
CA ALA A 48 -8.05 -2.17 18.22
C ALA A 48 -8.63 -3.28 17.32
N ARG A 49 -8.65 -3.10 16.00
CA ARG A 49 -9.14 -4.08 15.01
C ARG A 49 -8.09 -4.35 13.93
N ALA A 50 -6.83 -4.43 14.36
CA ALA A 50 -5.69 -4.61 13.47
C ALA A 50 -5.88 -5.84 12.56
N ARG A 51 -6.32 -6.96 13.15
CA ARG A 51 -6.58 -8.21 12.44
C ARG A 51 -7.56 -8.02 11.29
N GLU A 52 -8.78 -7.57 11.58
CA GLU A 52 -9.82 -7.45 10.55
C GLU A 52 -9.49 -6.37 9.52
N THR A 53 -8.77 -5.32 9.94
CA THR A 53 -8.33 -4.27 9.02
C THR A 53 -7.33 -4.83 8.03
N ILE A 54 -6.26 -5.49 8.49
CA ILE A 54 -5.23 -6.05 7.62
C ILE A 54 -5.83 -7.10 6.68
N LEU A 55 -6.68 -8.00 7.18
CA LEU A 55 -7.34 -9.01 6.35
C LEU A 55 -8.30 -8.40 5.33
N GLY A 56 -9.05 -7.36 5.72
CA GLY A 56 -9.92 -6.61 4.81
C GLY A 56 -9.15 -5.88 3.70
N LEU A 57 -7.96 -5.36 4.00
CA LEU A 57 -7.07 -4.73 3.02
C LEU A 57 -6.43 -5.74 2.08
N ALA A 58 -6.00 -6.90 2.61
CA ALA A 58 -5.39 -7.96 1.82
C ALA A 58 -6.39 -8.71 0.93
N GLY A 59 -7.66 -8.81 1.36
CA GLY A 59 -8.77 -9.44 0.62
C GLY A 59 -8.88 -10.97 0.79
N HIS A 60 -7.83 -11.64 1.26
CA HIS A 60 -7.81 -13.05 1.70
C HIS A 60 -6.52 -13.28 2.52
N PRO A 61 -6.48 -14.21 3.51
CA PRO A 61 -5.23 -14.62 4.14
C PRO A 61 -4.36 -15.38 3.14
N GLN A 62 -3.50 -14.64 2.45
CA GLN A 62 -2.37 -15.13 1.68
C GLN A 62 -1.24 -14.11 1.86
N PRO A 63 0.03 -14.54 1.85
CA PRO A 63 1.15 -13.61 1.73
C PRO A 63 0.92 -12.67 0.56
N LEU A 64 1.36 -11.41 0.65
CA LEU A 64 1.11 -10.45 -0.44
C LEU A 64 1.90 -10.79 -1.71
N GLY A 65 2.74 -11.82 -1.69
CA GLY A 65 3.69 -12.08 -2.77
C GLY A 65 4.68 -10.93 -2.91
N ILE A 66 5.01 -10.27 -1.79
CA ILE A 66 5.96 -9.17 -1.70
C ILE A 66 6.98 -9.52 -0.60
N THR A 67 8.23 -9.21 -0.86
CA THR A 67 9.33 -9.32 0.12
C THR A 67 9.77 -7.93 0.51
N CYS A 68 10.14 -7.79 1.78
CA CYS A 68 10.67 -6.56 2.35
C CYS A 68 12.12 -6.79 2.78
N ARG A 69 13.03 -5.90 2.34
CA ARG A 69 14.43 -5.90 2.76
C ARG A 69 14.81 -4.51 3.23
N TYR A 70 15.27 -4.40 4.47
CA TYR A 70 15.77 -3.15 5.04
C TYR A 70 17.29 -3.05 4.92
N ASP A 71 17.77 -1.98 4.31
CA ASP A 71 19.17 -1.59 4.29
C ASP A 71 19.42 -0.57 5.41
N ARG A 72 20.11 -1.02 6.46
CA ARG A 72 20.37 -0.23 7.66
C ARG A 72 21.32 0.95 7.39
N ASP A 73 22.28 0.77 6.48
CA ASP A 73 23.30 1.78 6.21
C ASP A 73 22.70 2.92 5.37
N ARG A 74 21.78 2.59 4.46
CA ARG A 74 21.06 3.57 3.63
C ARG A 74 19.79 4.14 4.30
N GLY A 75 19.24 3.45 5.30
CA GLY A 75 17.93 3.80 5.87
C GLY A 75 16.79 3.61 4.86
N VAL A 76 16.86 2.57 4.03
CA VAL A 76 15.93 2.32 2.93
C VAL A 76 15.36 0.92 3.02
N MET A 77 14.03 0.81 2.92
CA MET A 77 13.32 -0.45 2.71
C MET A 77 13.04 -0.65 1.23
N THR A 78 13.43 -1.80 0.69
CA THR A 78 13.06 -2.25 -0.65
C THR A 78 11.92 -3.26 -0.55
N LEU A 79 10.81 -2.99 -1.24
CA LEU A 79 9.72 -3.92 -1.47
C LEU A 79 9.84 -4.51 -2.88
N ALA A 80 9.82 -5.83 -2.99
CA ALA A 80 9.97 -6.52 -4.27
C ALA A 80 9.00 -7.69 -4.41
N ALA A 81 8.51 -7.96 -5.62
CA ALA A 81 7.66 -9.12 -5.87
C ALA A 81 8.37 -10.43 -5.51
N SER A 82 7.64 -11.35 -4.88
CA SER A 82 8.04 -12.72 -4.60
C SER A 82 7.12 -13.68 -5.34
N GLY A 83 7.69 -14.67 -6.03
CA GLY A 83 6.91 -15.66 -6.80
C GLY A 83 6.12 -15.09 -7.99
N GLY A 84 6.35 -13.83 -8.37
CA GLY A 84 5.78 -13.21 -9.57
C GLY A 84 4.29 -12.87 -9.51
N LYS A 85 3.65 -12.95 -8.33
CA LYS A 85 2.23 -12.66 -8.12
C LYS A 85 2.00 -11.73 -6.92
N PRO A 86 2.54 -10.50 -6.93
CA PRO A 86 2.29 -9.55 -5.87
C PRO A 86 0.82 -9.11 -5.85
N ASN A 87 0.24 -8.94 -4.67
CA ASN A 87 -1.10 -8.40 -4.46
C ASN A 87 -1.07 -6.86 -4.63
N LEU A 88 -1.10 -6.43 -5.89
CA LEU A 88 -1.06 -5.02 -6.27
C LEU A 88 -2.32 -4.23 -5.90
N ALA A 89 -3.42 -4.91 -5.55
CA ALA A 89 -4.62 -4.26 -5.06
C ALA A 89 -4.48 -3.82 -3.59
N ALA A 90 -3.86 -4.67 -2.76
CA ALA A 90 -3.63 -4.38 -1.35
C ALA A 90 -2.49 -3.38 -1.12
N LEU A 91 -1.42 -3.46 -1.93
CA LEU A 91 -0.20 -2.67 -1.72
C LEU A 91 -0.44 -1.15 -1.61
N PRO A 92 -1.15 -0.46 -2.52
CA PRO A 92 -1.41 0.97 -2.39
C PRO A 92 -2.06 1.35 -1.08
N VAL A 93 -3.03 0.55 -0.64
CA VAL A 93 -3.82 0.84 0.56
C VAL A 93 -2.99 0.55 1.80
N LEU A 94 -2.20 -0.53 1.82
CA LEU A 94 -1.25 -0.78 2.90
C LEU A 94 -0.20 0.33 3.03
N LEU A 95 0.30 0.87 1.93
CA LEU A 95 1.22 2.01 1.96
C LEU A 95 0.56 3.27 2.55
N LEU A 96 -0.73 3.49 2.28
CA LEU A 96 -1.53 4.58 2.89
C LEU A 96 -1.61 4.44 4.41
N TRP A 97 -1.82 3.23 4.91
CA TRP A 97 -1.94 2.97 6.35
C TRP A 97 -0.58 2.98 7.06
N LEU A 98 0.42 2.32 6.49
CA LEU A 98 1.72 2.12 7.13
C LEU A 98 2.61 3.37 7.08
N TYR A 99 2.49 4.16 6.01
CA TYR A 99 3.43 5.24 5.69
C TYR A 99 2.75 6.53 5.22
N PRO A 100 1.71 7.05 5.93
CA PRO A 100 1.00 8.24 5.50
C PRO A 100 1.92 9.46 5.30
N ASP A 101 2.92 9.62 6.18
CA ASP A 101 3.89 10.73 6.15
C ASP A 101 4.92 10.64 5.02
N LYS A 102 5.01 9.48 4.35
CA LYS A 102 5.91 9.28 3.21
C LYS A 102 5.23 9.56 1.88
N LEU A 103 3.92 9.73 1.88
CA LEU A 103 3.17 9.99 0.67
C LEU A 103 3.39 11.42 0.15
N PRO A 104 3.44 11.62 -1.17
CA PRO A 104 3.15 10.63 -2.21
C PRO A 104 4.35 9.73 -2.56
N ILE A 105 4.06 8.47 -2.87
CA ILE A 105 5.02 7.45 -3.33
C ILE A 105 4.59 6.95 -4.70
N ALA A 106 5.55 6.61 -5.57
CA ALA A 106 5.28 5.92 -6.82
C ALA A 106 6.10 4.63 -6.92
N TYR A 107 5.53 3.63 -7.58
CA TYR A 107 6.24 2.40 -7.93
C TYR A 107 5.83 1.91 -9.32
N SER A 108 6.78 1.29 -10.01
CA SER A 108 6.57 0.69 -11.32
C SER A 108 6.39 -0.82 -11.21
N VAL A 109 5.55 -1.36 -12.07
CA VAL A 109 5.34 -2.77 -12.25
C VAL A 109 5.63 -3.15 -13.70
N HIS A 110 6.40 -4.22 -13.89
CA HIS A 110 6.70 -4.78 -15.20
C HIS A 110 6.12 -6.19 -15.31
N VAL A 111 5.64 -6.55 -16.50
CA VAL A 111 5.18 -7.92 -16.80
C VAL A 111 6.24 -8.58 -17.66
N THR A 112 6.66 -9.81 -17.33
CA THR A 112 7.74 -10.51 -18.05
C THR A 112 7.55 -10.62 -19.56
N GLU A 113 6.31 -10.69 -20.03
CA GLU A 113 5.95 -10.76 -21.44
C GLU A 113 6.14 -9.43 -22.18
N ARG A 114 6.20 -8.33 -21.44
CA ARG A 114 6.45 -6.97 -21.96
C ARG A 114 7.34 -6.22 -20.97
N PRO A 115 8.61 -6.62 -20.83
CA PRO A 115 9.50 -6.03 -19.85
C PRO A 115 9.77 -4.55 -20.12
N ASP A 116 9.61 -4.10 -21.36
CA ASP A 116 9.76 -2.70 -21.77
C ASP A 116 8.55 -1.83 -21.40
N LEU A 117 7.44 -2.42 -20.95
CA LEU A 117 6.23 -1.71 -20.56
C LEU A 117 6.10 -1.65 -19.03
N ALA A 118 6.40 -0.49 -18.47
CA ALA A 118 6.17 -0.18 -17.07
C ALA A 118 4.76 0.39 -16.85
N VAL A 119 4.03 -0.16 -15.89
CA VAL A 119 2.83 0.46 -15.34
C VAL A 119 3.17 1.07 -13.99
N TRP A 120 2.97 2.38 -13.87
CA TRP A 120 3.26 3.15 -12.67
C TRP A 120 2.00 3.33 -11.84
N THR A 121 2.12 3.09 -10.54
CA THR A 121 1.10 3.43 -9.53
C THR A 121 1.64 4.55 -8.67
N ILE A 122 0.88 5.65 -8.56
CA ILE A 122 1.18 6.78 -7.68
C ILE A 122 0.17 6.77 -6.55
N VAL A 123 0.65 6.63 -5.33
CA VAL A 123 -0.14 6.62 -4.10
C VAL A 123 0.02 7.97 -3.44
N GLY A 124 -1.07 8.73 -3.32
CA GLY A 124 -1.15 9.94 -2.52
C GLY A 124 -2.26 9.82 -1.48
N LEU A 125 -2.21 10.66 -0.44
CA LEU A 125 -3.15 10.60 0.70
C LEU A 125 -4.64 10.55 0.30
N ASN A 126 -4.99 11.21 -0.81
CA ASN A 126 -6.38 11.37 -1.25
C ASN A 126 -6.70 10.72 -2.60
N ARG A 127 -5.73 10.03 -3.23
CA ARG A 127 -5.93 9.42 -4.57
C ARG A 127 -4.85 8.40 -4.89
N ILE A 128 -5.24 7.39 -5.68
CA ILE A 128 -4.33 6.45 -6.33
C ILE A 128 -4.44 6.68 -7.84
N GLU A 129 -3.32 6.93 -8.51
CA GLU A 129 -3.25 7.14 -9.97
C GLU A 129 -2.48 5.99 -10.62
N ILE A 130 -2.91 5.57 -11.81
CA ILE A 130 -2.23 4.55 -12.61
C ILE A 130 -1.90 5.16 -13.98
N THR A 131 -0.64 5.04 -14.42
CA THR A 131 -0.18 5.60 -15.70
C THR A 131 0.89 4.72 -16.34
N GLN A 132 1.02 4.80 -17.67
CA GLN A 132 2.13 4.21 -18.43
C GLN A 132 3.17 5.27 -18.87
N HIS A 133 2.91 6.55 -18.56
CA HIS A 133 3.78 7.66 -18.95
C HIS A 133 4.80 7.95 -17.85
N GLU A 134 5.93 7.25 -17.87
CA GLU A 134 7.03 7.44 -16.90
C GLU A 134 7.46 8.90 -16.76
N GLY A 135 7.56 9.62 -17.89
CA GLY A 135 7.97 11.03 -17.91
C GLY A 135 7.03 11.98 -17.15
N GLU A 136 5.81 11.57 -16.83
CA GLU A 136 4.88 12.38 -16.03
C GLU A 136 5.00 12.13 -14.52
N VAL A 137 5.55 10.98 -14.10
CA VAL A 137 5.48 10.51 -12.70
C VAL A 137 6.10 11.52 -11.73
N ALA A 138 7.29 12.04 -12.06
CA ALA A 138 7.99 13.02 -11.22
C ALA A 138 7.16 14.31 -11.06
N ALA A 139 6.61 14.84 -12.15
CA ALA A 139 5.77 16.05 -12.11
C ALA A 139 4.48 15.83 -11.31
N ARG A 140 3.88 14.63 -11.41
CA ARG A 140 2.69 14.26 -10.62
C ARG A 140 2.98 14.18 -9.13
N LEU A 141 4.12 13.59 -8.75
CA LEU A 141 4.57 13.54 -7.35
C LEU A 141 4.78 14.95 -6.79
N GLU A 142 5.44 15.84 -7.52
CA GLU A 142 5.62 17.24 -7.11
C GLU A 142 4.29 17.98 -6.96
N ALA A 143 3.38 17.82 -7.91
CA ALA A 143 2.05 18.44 -7.84
C ALA A 143 1.24 17.92 -6.63
N LEU A 144 1.39 16.64 -6.30
CA LEU A 144 0.77 16.03 -5.12
C LEU A 144 1.32 16.59 -3.81
N ARG A 145 2.65 16.76 -3.72
CA ARG A 145 3.33 17.37 -2.55
C ARG A 145 2.91 18.82 -2.36
N ALA A 146 2.81 19.60 -3.44
CA ALA A 146 2.41 21.00 -3.37
C ALA A 146 0.93 21.20 -2.98
N GLY A 147 0.06 20.20 -3.18
CA GLY A 147 -1.38 20.29 -2.96
C GLY A 147 -1.86 19.88 -1.56
N SER A 148 -0.98 19.51 -0.63
CA SER A 148 -1.33 18.93 0.68
C SER A 148 -1.93 19.92 1.69
N ASP A 149 -1.88 21.22 1.43
CA ASP A 149 -2.27 22.29 2.37
C ASP A 149 -3.78 22.60 2.46
N THR A 150 -4.62 21.88 1.72
CA THR A 150 -6.08 22.07 1.83
C THR A 150 -6.66 21.05 2.82
N PRO A 151 -7.30 21.48 3.92
CA PRO A 151 -8.13 20.59 4.72
C PRO A 151 -9.33 20.21 3.88
N ARG A 152 -9.42 18.94 3.47
CA ARG A 152 -10.44 18.48 2.53
C ARG A 152 -11.54 17.73 3.27
N ARG A 153 -12.61 18.46 3.52
CA ARG A 153 -13.93 17.91 3.82
C ARG A 153 -14.40 17.10 2.60
N LEU A 154 -14.49 15.78 2.76
CA LEU A 154 -15.22 14.93 1.82
C LEU A 154 -16.71 15.15 2.09
N ASP A 155 -17.33 16.11 1.41
CA ASP A 155 -18.79 16.21 1.38
C ASP A 155 -19.32 15.04 0.53
N LEU A 156 -19.45 13.88 1.19
CA LEU A 156 -20.17 12.74 0.64
C LEU A 156 -21.64 13.12 0.60
N LEU A 157 -22.07 13.69 -0.53
CA LEU A 157 -23.48 13.87 -0.82
C LEU A 157 -24.05 12.49 -1.16
N PRO A 158 -24.99 11.95 -0.37
CA PRO A 158 -25.61 10.68 -0.72
C PRO A 158 -26.32 10.83 -2.07
N THR A 159 -26.14 9.85 -2.96
CA THR A 159 -26.78 9.82 -4.28
C THR A 159 -28.29 9.64 -4.20
N LYS A 160 -28.80 9.26 -3.02
CA LYS A 160 -30.21 9.26 -2.68
C LYS A 160 -30.47 10.27 -1.56
N PRO A 161 -31.54 11.07 -1.65
CA PRO A 161 -31.92 11.94 -0.54
C PRO A 161 -32.14 11.11 0.72
N LEU A 162 -31.69 11.64 1.87
CA LEU A 162 -32.00 11.05 3.16
C LEU A 162 -33.53 10.99 3.30
N PRO A 163 -34.10 9.88 3.80
CA PRO A 163 -35.53 9.80 4.06
C PRO A 163 -35.91 10.94 5.00
N ARG A 164 -37.02 11.63 4.69
CA ARG A 164 -37.52 12.71 5.53
C ARG A 164 -38.10 12.09 6.80
N ALA A 165 -38.05 12.85 7.89
CA ALA A 165 -38.59 12.42 9.19
C ALA A 165 -40.12 12.17 9.19
N ASP A 166 -40.79 12.36 8.05
CA ASP A 166 -42.23 12.15 7.86
C ASP A 166 -42.56 10.88 7.04
N ASP A 167 -41.59 10.01 6.77
CA ASP A 167 -41.80 8.65 6.23
C ASP A 167 -41.78 7.57 7.33
#